data_AF-A0A6A6I8J7-F1
#
_entry.id   AF-A0A6A6I8J7-F1
#
_cell.length_a   1.000
_cell.length_b   1.000
_cell.length_c   1.000
_cell.angle_alpha   90.00
_cell.angle_beta   90.00
_cell.angle_gamma   90.00
#
_symmetry.space_group_name_H-M   'P 1'
#
loop_
_entity.id
_entity.type
_entity.pdbx_description
1 polymer ?
#
loop_
_entity_poly.entity_id
_entity_poly.type
_entity_poly.pdbx_seq_one_letter_code
_entity_poly.pdbx_strand_id
1 'polypeptide(L)'
;MDFATPQVFANAKDEPDDADPRIGQKLEIKMCEARYNSDSTRIALHAGTKRKAWAPAEVNQESALLVTRYYGRLGELEYTEMEVRSPYIRAALRAVIKEYPGLTFDTGKILIRDELRCIFHYREELRDYGLRLSDQTAAQHLIFFLNYMYNSLTREISSFYTFMESPTAAPGIEHEFLWMAFKPGSFILHSRKGIQRILRFSSMKLDSFSRW
;
A
#
# COMPACT_ATOMS: atom_id res chain seq x y z
N MET A 1 20.57 -20.78 37.34
CA MET A 1 21.61 -21.03 36.33
C MET A 1 21.29 -22.42 35.80
N ASP A 2 20.70 -22.59 34.62
CA ASP A 2 21.12 -22.05 33.34
C ASP A 2 19.97 -21.60 32.45
N PHE A 3 20.24 -20.55 31.67
CA PHE A 3 19.35 -19.99 30.67
C PHE A 3 19.40 -20.85 29.40
N ALA A 4 18.25 -21.40 29.00
CA ALA A 4 18.10 -22.06 27.71
C ALA A 4 18.02 -21.00 26.60
N THR A 5 19.04 -20.95 25.77
CA THR A 5 19.16 -20.11 24.56
C THR A 5 18.06 -20.46 23.55
N PRO A 6 17.36 -19.48 22.95
CA PRO A 6 16.41 -19.78 21.88
C PRO A 6 17.13 -20.17 20.58
N GLN A 7 16.72 -21.29 20.00
CA GLN A 7 17.19 -21.78 18.70
C GLN A 7 16.83 -20.78 17.60
N VAL A 8 17.87 -20.41 16.85
CA VAL A 8 17.81 -19.58 15.65
C VAL A 8 17.16 -20.41 14.53
N PHE A 9 15.94 -20.06 14.13
CA PHE A 9 15.36 -20.54 12.87
C PHE A 9 15.99 -19.77 11.72
N ALA A 10 17.07 -20.32 11.16
CA ALA A 10 17.57 -19.94 9.85
C ALA A 10 16.96 -20.85 8.78
N ASN A 11 16.75 -20.26 7.60
CA ASN A 11 16.48 -20.88 6.29
C ASN A 11 15.01 -21.01 5.88
N ALA A 12 14.40 -19.87 5.53
CA ALA A 12 13.63 -19.82 4.29
C ALA A 12 14.63 -19.53 3.16
N LYS A 13 14.81 -20.48 2.23
CA LYS A 13 15.49 -20.22 0.97
C LYS A 13 14.57 -19.31 0.16
N ASP A 14 14.87 -18.02 0.14
CA ASP A 14 14.36 -17.12 -0.89
C ASP A 14 14.89 -17.63 -2.25
N GLU A 15 14.00 -18.02 -3.15
CA GLU A 15 14.37 -18.11 -4.56
C GLU A 15 14.81 -16.71 -5.02
N PRO A 16 15.90 -16.60 -5.80
CA PRO A 16 16.33 -15.30 -6.29
C PRO A 16 15.24 -14.76 -7.21
N ASP A 17 14.66 -13.63 -6.80
CA ASP A 17 13.93 -12.75 -7.69
C ASP A 17 14.89 -12.44 -8.84
N ASP A 18 14.68 -13.06 -10.00
CA ASP A 18 15.47 -12.98 -11.24
C ASP A 18 15.33 -11.60 -11.91
N ALA A 19 15.30 -10.57 -11.05
CA ALA A 19 15.07 -9.18 -11.35
C ALA A 19 16.43 -8.51 -11.56
N ASP A 20 16.56 -7.78 -12.68
CA ASP A 20 17.70 -6.93 -12.97
C ASP A 20 18.07 -6.13 -11.70
N PRO A 21 19.33 -6.20 -11.22
CA PRO A 21 19.74 -5.61 -9.93
C PRO A 21 19.54 -4.09 -9.88
N ARG A 22 19.30 -3.44 -11.03
CA ARG A 22 19.00 -2.01 -11.13
C ARG A 22 17.54 -1.66 -10.80
N ILE A 23 16.63 -2.63 -10.80
CA ILE A 23 15.20 -2.39 -10.60
C ILE A 23 14.95 -1.83 -9.19
N GLY A 24 14.21 -0.73 -9.13
CA GLY A 24 13.73 -0.15 -7.87
C GLY A 24 14.80 0.46 -6.96
N GLN A 25 16.01 0.72 -7.47
CA GLN A 25 17.14 1.25 -6.70
C GLN A 25 17.11 2.78 -6.52
N LYS A 26 16.38 3.52 -7.37
CA LYS A 26 16.24 4.97 -7.25
C LYS A 26 15.02 5.32 -6.41
N LEU A 27 15.19 6.21 -5.44
CA LEU A 27 14.12 6.82 -4.63
C LEU A 27 13.27 7.78 -5.47
N GLU A 28 12.58 7.23 -6.46
CA GLU A 28 11.77 7.96 -7.43
C GLU A 28 10.41 7.28 -7.58
N ILE A 29 9.38 8.10 -7.79
CA ILE A 29 8.04 7.65 -8.18
C ILE A 29 7.87 7.95 -9.65
N LYS A 30 7.59 6.92 -10.45
CA LYS A 30 7.25 7.10 -11.84
C LYS A 30 5.73 7.05 -12.01
N MET A 31 5.17 8.01 -12.74
CA MET A 31 3.73 8.10 -12.98
C MET A 31 3.40 7.77 -14.44
N CYS A 32 2.43 6.88 -14.62
CA CYS A 32 1.88 6.50 -15.92
C CYS A 32 0.36 6.66 -15.93
N GLU A 33 -0.18 6.84 -17.13
CA GLU A 33 -1.62 6.83 -17.40
C GLU A 33 -1.91 5.73 -18.44
N ALA A 34 -2.77 4.79 -18.09
CA ALA A 34 -3.30 3.80 -19.02
C ALA A 34 -4.63 4.30 -19.58
N ARG A 35 -4.69 4.51 -20.90
CA ARG A 35 -5.88 5.04 -21.60
C ARG A 35 -6.24 4.13 -22.78
N TYR A 36 -7.52 4.08 -23.13
CA TYR A 36 -7.97 3.41 -24.35
C TYR A 36 -7.51 4.15 -25.60
N ASN A 37 -6.98 3.42 -26.58
CA ASN A 37 -6.75 3.91 -27.93
C ASN A 37 -8.00 3.74 -28.83
N SER A 38 -7.91 4.16 -30.09
CA SER A 38 -8.98 4.00 -31.09
C SER A 38 -9.40 2.53 -31.28
N ASP A 39 -8.47 1.61 -31.06
CA ASP A 39 -8.66 0.17 -31.26
C ASP A 39 -9.21 -0.51 -29.98
N SER A 40 -9.75 0.26 -29.05
CA SER A 40 -10.31 -0.22 -27.78
C SER A 40 -9.32 -1.01 -26.90
N THR A 41 -8.02 -0.82 -27.09
CA THR A 41 -6.95 -1.42 -26.27
C THR A 41 -6.39 -0.38 -25.29
N ARG A 42 -6.09 -0.78 -24.05
CA ARG A 42 -5.44 0.11 -23.07
C ARG A 42 -3.94 0.21 -23.36
N ILE A 43 -3.44 1.43 -23.50
CA ILE A 43 -2.02 1.73 -23.66
C ILE A 43 -1.53 2.59 -22.50
N ALA A 44 -0.37 2.26 -21.94
CA ALA A 44 0.28 3.05 -20.89
C ALA A 44 1.10 4.19 -21.51
N LEU A 45 0.94 5.40 -20.96
CA LEU A 45 1.60 6.63 -21.38
C LEU A 45 2.30 7.26 -20.16
N HIS A 46 3.47 7.85 -20.32
CA HIS A 46 4.05 8.67 -19.26
C HIS A 46 3.27 9.95 -19.04
N ALA A 47 2.99 10.28 -17.77
CA ALA A 47 2.34 11.52 -17.42
C ALA A 47 3.18 12.71 -17.94
N GLY A 48 2.56 13.62 -18.70
CA GLY A 48 3.20 14.84 -19.21
C GLY A 48 3.91 14.73 -20.56
N THR A 49 3.97 13.56 -21.22
CA THR A 49 4.61 13.44 -22.55
C THR A 49 3.58 13.21 -23.65
N LYS A 50 3.68 13.97 -24.76
CA LYS A 50 2.78 13.85 -25.91
C LYS A 50 2.79 12.43 -26.49
N ARG A 51 1.63 11.76 -26.45
CA ARG A 51 1.16 10.61 -27.27
C ARG A 51 2.26 9.76 -27.93
N LYS A 52 3.16 9.15 -27.16
CA LYS A 52 3.86 7.94 -27.61
C LYS A 52 3.39 6.80 -26.74
N ALA A 53 2.60 5.91 -27.34
CA ALA A 53 2.25 4.62 -26.76
C ALA A 53 3.55 3.87 -26.50
N TRP A 54 3.75 3.42 -25.26
CA TRP A 54 4.96 2.73 -24.88
C TRP A 54 4.58 1.38 -24.26
N ALA A 55 5.31 0.32 -24.63
CA ALA A 55 5.11 -0.99 -24.02
C ALA A 55 5.64 -0.96 -22.56
N PRO A 56 4.92 -1.46 -21.55
CA PRO A 56 5.33 -1.38 -20.13
C PRO A 56 6.80 -1.79 -19.85
N ALA A 57 7.38 -2.63 -20.72
CA ALA A 57 8.75 -3.11 -20.68
C ALA A 57 9.84 -2.02 -20.78
N GLU A 58 9.60 -0.91 -21.48
CA GLU A 58 10.67 0.09 -21.70
C GLU A 58 10.49 1.37 -20.83
N VAL A 59 9.62 1.29 -19.81
CA VAL A 59 9.60 2.21 -18.68
C VAL A 59 10.84 1.96 -17.82
N ASN A 60 11.77 2.92 -17.70
CA ASN A 60 12.91 2.83 -16.77
C ASN A 60 12.48 2.21 -15.42
N GLN A 61 12.98 0.99 -15.16
CA GLN A 61 12.57 0.16 -14.03
C GLN A 61 13.33 0.48 -12.74
N GLU A 62 14.25 1.44 -12.77
CA GLU A 62 15.06 1.85 -11.61
C GLU A 62 14.25 2.57 -10.53
N SER A 63 13.08 3.12 -10.84
CA SER A 63 12.21 3.81 -9.87
C SER A 63 11.67 2.85 -8.81
N ALA A 64 11.75 3.24 -7.54
CA ALA A 64 11.28 2.46 -6.39
C ALA A 64 9.78 2.16 -6.47
N LEU A 65 8.98 3.09 -7.01
CA LEU A 65 7.53 2.98 -7.16
C LEU A 65 7.11 3.34 -8.59
N LEU A 66 6.24 2.51 -9.18
CA LEU A 66 5.50 2.86 -10.39
C LEU A 66 4.02 3.02 -10.04
N VAL A 67 3.45 4.18 -10.31
CA VAL A 67 2.02 4.45 -10.15
C VAL A 67 1.39 4.58 -11.53
N THR A 68 0.35 3.80 -11.78
CA THR A 68 -0.40 3.80 -13.03
C THR A 68 -1.85 4.16 -12.76
N ARG A 69 -2.33 5.24 -13.40
CA ARG A 69 -3.74 5.65 -13.38
C ARG A 69 -4.46 5.05 -14.57
N TYR A 70 -5.51 4.28 -14.33
CA TYR A 70 -6.29 3.64 -15.38
C TYR A 70 -7.55 4.43 -15.66
N TYR A 71 -7.70 4.89 -16.89
CA TYR A 71 -8.84 5.66 -17.34
C TYR A 71 -9.78 4.82 -18.20
N GLY A 72 -11.08 5.01 -17.98
CA GLY A 72 -12.14 4.45 -18.78
C GLY A 72 -12.24 5.08 -20.17
N ARG A 73 -13.20 4.61 -20.96
CA ARG A 73 -13.37 5.07 -22.37
C ARG A 73 -13.80 6.52 -22.45
N LEU A 74 -14.50 7.04 -21.43
CA LEU A 74 -14.97 8.41 -21.38
C LEU A 74 -13.94 9.36 -20.73
N GLY A 75 -12.76 8.84 -20.36
CA GLY A 75 -11.69 9.60 -19.72
C GLY A 75 -11.86 9.76 -18.21
N GLU A 76 -12.82 9.07 -17.61
CA GLU A 76 -13.00 8.93 -16.17
C GLU A 76 -11.88 8.08 -15.57
N LEU A 77 -11.38 8.46 -14.38
CA LEU A 77 -10.43 7.64 -13.64
C LEU A 77 -11.19 6.45 -13.06
N GLU A 78 -10.85 5.22 -13.48
CA GLU A 78 -11.45 4.01 -12.93
C GLU A 78 -10.74 3.57 -11.64
N TYR A 79 -9.42 3.52 -11.66
CA TYR A 79 -8.60 3.11 -10.51
C TYR A 79 -7.16 3.57 -10.66
N THR A 80 -6.42 3.54 -9.55
CA THR A 80 -4.97 3.71 -9.54
C THR A 80 -4.32 2.42 -9.07
N GLU A 81 -3.16 2.08 -9.61
CA GLU A 81 -2.38 0.91 -9.18
C GLU A 81 -0.94 1.35 -8.92
N MET A 82 -0.37 0.92 -7.81
CA MET A 82 1.02 1.13 -7.47
C MET A 82 1.76 -0.21 -7.46
N GLU A 83 2.77 -0.33 -8.31
CA GLU A 83 3.75 -1.41 -8.27
C GLU A 83 4.93 -1.00 -7.38
N VAL A 84 5.19 -1.78 -6.34
CA VAL A 84 6.37 -1.63 -5.50
C VAL A 84 7.53 -2.37 -6.15
N ARG A 85 8.52 -1.62 -6.66
CA ARG A 85 9.67 -2.16 -7.37
C ARG A 85 10.91 -2.29 -6.50
N SER A 86 11.05 -1.42 -5.51
CA SER A 86 12.18 -1.47 -4.59
C SER A 86 12.26 -2.82 -3.87
N PRO A 87 13.38 -3.54 -3.94
CA PRO A 87 13.55 -4.80 -3.22
C PRO A 87 13.48 -4.59 -1.70
N TYR A 88 13.98 -3.47 -1.19
CA TYR A 88 13.94 -3.13 0.23
C TYR A 88 12.51 -2.92 0.75
N ILE A 89 11.68 -2.19 0.00
CA ILE A 89 10.27 -1.98 0.36
C ILE A 89 9.52 -3.31 0.29
N ARG A 90 9.74 -4.12 -0.75
CA ARG A 90 9.12 -5.45 -0.88
C ARG A 90 9.48 -6.36 0.29
N ALA A 91 10.75 -6.39 0.69
CA ALA A 91 11.21 -7.16 1.84
C ALA A 91 10.52 -6.71 3.14
N ALA A 92 10.44 -5.39 3.39
CA ALA A 92 9.75 -4.85 4.55
C ALA A 92 8.26 -5.21 4.57
N LEU A 93 7.57 -5.08 3.43
CA LEU A 93 6.15 -5.43 3.31
C LEU A 93 5.89 -6.91 3.59
N ARG A 94 6.71 -7.83 3.06
CA ARG A 94 6.62 -9.28 3.32
C ARG A 94 6.93 -9.64 4.77
N ALA A 95 7.89 -8.93 5.37
CA ALA A 95 8.26 -9.15 6.76
C ALA A 95 7.12 -8.75 7.72
N VAL A 96 6.49 -7.60 7.47
CA VAL A 96 5.52 -6.97 8.38
C VAL A 96 4.08 -7.41 8.11
N ILE A 97 3.68 -7.48 6.84
CA ILE A 97 2.29 -7.73 6.44
C ILE A 97 2.17 -9.18 5.98
N LYS A 98 1.57 -10.02 6.84
CA LYS A 98 1.34 -11.44 6.53
C LYS A 98 0.14 -11.64 5.61
N GLU A 99 -0.97 -11.02 5.96
CA GLU A 99 -2.21 -11.13 5.18
C GLU A 99 -2.91 -9.77 5.16
N TYR A 100 -3.44 -9.39 4.00
CA TYR A 100 -4.34 -8.25 3.88
C TYR A 100 -5.38 -8.55 2.79
N PRO A 101 -6.68 -8.32 3.03
CA PRO A 101 -7.70 -8.63 2.05
C PRO A 101 -7.46 -7.94 0.70
N GLY A 102 -7.46 -8.73 -0.38
CA GLY A 102 -7.29 -8.22 -1.74
C GLY A 102 -5.84 -7.92 -2.14
N LEU A 103 -4.85 -8.23 -1.29
CA LEU A 103 -3.43 -8.10 -1.59
C LEU A 103 -2.70 -9.41 -1.35
N THR A 104 -1.62 -9.63 -2.11
CA THR A 104 -0.73 -10.79 -1.96
C THR A 104 0.69 -10.28 -1.85
N PHE A 105 1.41 -10.75 -0.82
CA PHE A 105 2.79 -10.35 -0.55
C PHE A 105 3.79 -11.49 -0.82
N ASP A 106 3.31 -12.75 -0.82
CA ASP A 106 4.15 -13.95 -0.77
C ASP A 106 4.94 -14.22 -2.05
N THR A 107 4.45 -13.79 -3.22
CA THR A 107 5.11 -14.10 -4.51
C THR A 107 5.02 -12.93 -5.48
N GLY A 108 6.06 -12.80 -6.31
CA GLY A 108 6.08 -11.88 -7.46
C GLY A 108 6.04 -10.38 -7.10
N LYS A 109 5.27 -9.63 -7.90
CA LYS A 109 5.12 -8.17 -7.81
C LYS A 109 4.10 -7.82 -6.74
N ILE A 110 4.42 -6.80 -5.93
CA ILE A 110 3.45 -6.23 -4.99
C ILE A 110 2.72 -5.09 -5.70
N LEU A 111 1.44 -5.33 -5.99
CA LEU A 111 0.54 -4.36 -6.61
C LEU A 111 -0.49 -3.91 -5.57
N ILE A 112 -0.56 -2.61 -5.32
CA ILE A 112 -1.52 -2.00 -4.41
C ILE A 112 -2.50 -1.17 -5.25
N ARG A 113 -3.78 -1.51 -5.20
CA ARG A 113 -4.83 -0.84 -5.96
C ARG A 113 -5.58 0.16 -5.09
N ASP A 114 -5.89 1.30 -5.69
CA ASP A 114 -6.62 2.44 -5.14
C ASP A 114 -5.94 3.05 -3.91
N GLU A 115 -6.62 3.05 -2.77
CA GLU A 115 -6.16 3.70 -1.56
C GLU A 115 -5.04 2.88 -0.88
N LEU A 116 -4.06 3.57 -0.31
CA LEU A 116 -2.93 2.99 0.40
C LEU A 116 -3.32 2.46 1.80
N ARG A 117 -4.50 1.82 1.90
CA ARG A 117 -5.11 1.40 3.17
C ARG A 117 -4.22 0.45 3.95
N CYS A 118 -3.66 -0.55 3.27
CA CYS A 118 -2.77 -1.52 3.90
C CYS A 118 -1.53 -0.86 4.50
N ILE A 119 -0.96 0.12 3.82
CA ILE A 119 0.21 0.85 4.31
C ILE A 119 -0.18 1.67 5.53
N PHE A 120 -1.30 2.39 5.49
CA PHE A 120 -1.78 3.15 6.64
C PHE A 120 -2.03 2.24 7.86
N HIS A 121 -2.67 1.08 7.67
CA HIS A 121 -2.97 0.13 8.75
C HIS A 121 -1.73 -0.53 9.37
N TYR A 122 -0.62 -0.61 8.64
CA TYR A 122 0.64 -1.20 9.10
C TYR A 122 1.77 -0.18 9.25
N ARG A 123 1.45 1.13 9.23
CA ARG A 123 2.45 2.21 9.19
C ARG A 123 3.37 2.20 10.41
N GLU A 124 2.83 1.88 11.59
CA GLU A 124 3.59 1.84 12.83
C GLU A 124 4.54 0.63 12.83
N GLU A 125 4.03 -0.55 12.45
CA GLU A 125 4.84 -1.77 12.35
C GLU A 125 5.94 -1.66 11.27
N LEU A 126 5.65 -0.99 10.16
CA LEU A 126 6.63 -0.67 9.11
C LEU A 126 7.67 0.34 9.61
N ARG A 127 7.26 1.39 10.33
CA ARG A 127 8.20 2.34 10.95
C ARG A 127 9.12 1.63 11.93
N ASP A 128 8.57 0.80 12.79
CA ASP A 128 9.33 0.05 13.79
C ASP A 128 10.27 -0.97 13.14
N TYR A 129 9.85 -1.59 12.03
CA TYR A 129 10.74 -2.42 11.21
C TYR A 129 11.92 -1.59 10.68
N GLY A 130 11.65 -0.42 10.11
CA GLY A 130 12.69 0.49 9.61
C GLY A 130 13.70 0.93 10.67
N LEU A 131 13.24 1.21 11.89
CA LEU A 131 14.12 1.57 13.02
C LEU A 131 15.08 0.46 13.45
N ARG A 132 14.76 -0.81 13.12
CA ARG A 132 15.61 -1.98 13.44
C ARG A 132 16.58 -2.34 12.32
N LEU A 133 16.50 -1.69 11.15
CA LEU A 133 17.39 -1.98 10.03
C LEU A 133 18.79 -1.39 10.29
N SER A 134 19.82 -2.22 10.13
CA SER A 134 21.22 -1.76 10.07
C SER A 134 21.60 -1.22 8.69
N ASP A 135 20.92 -1.69 7.63
CA ASP A 135 21.09 -1.20 6.27
C ASP A 135 20.42 0.17 6.10
N GLN A 136 21.24 1.20 5.99
CA GLN A 136 20.79 2.58 5.82
C GLN A 136 20.05 2.79 4.49
N THR A 137 20.45 2.11 3.42
CA THR A 137 19.76 2.19 2.13
C THR A 137 18.36 1.59 2.26
N ALA A 138 18.23 0.42 2.87
CA ALA A 138 16.93 -0.20 3.12
C ALA A 138 16.01 0.72 3.95
N ALA A 139 16.55 1.36 4.99
CA ALA A 139 15.82 2.31 5.82
C ALA A 139 15.36 3.54 5.02
N GLN A 140 16.21 4.11 4.17
CA GLN A 140 15.86 5.26 3.31
C GLN A 140 14.72 4.93 2.34
N HIS A 141 14.75 3.74 1.73
CA HIS A 141 13.67 3.27 0.86
C HIS A 141 12.33 3.13 1.59
N LEU A 142 12.35 2.63 2.83
CA LEU A 142 11.14 2.51 3.63
C LEU A 142 10.60 3.87 4.10
N ILE A 143 11.49 4.80 4.49
CA ILE A 143 11.12 6.18 4.82
C ILE A 143 10.47 6.86 3.61
N PHE A 144 11.07 6.72 2.42
CA PHE A 144 10.51 7.25 1.18
C PHE A 144 9.10 6.72 0.91
N PHE A 145 8.89 5.42 1.10
CA PHE A 145 7.59 4.78 0.92
C PHE A 145 6.53 5.27 1.91
N LEU A 146 6.86 5.37 3.19
CA LEU A 146 5.95 5.89 4.21
C LEU A 146 5.63 7.36 3.95
N ASN A 147 6.61 8.17 3.58
CA ASN A 147 6.39 9.57 3.20
C ASN A 147 5.46 9.70 1.99
N TYR A 148 5.60 8.83 0.99
CA TYR A 148 4.67 8.80 -0.14
C TYR A 148 3.22 8.53 0.33
N MET A 149 3.02 7.59 1.26
CA MET A 149 1.70 7.30 1.83
C MET A 149 1.15 8.51 2.59
N TYR A 150 1.95 9.12 3.49
CA TYR A 150 1.53 10.30 4.25
C TYR A 150 1.13 11.47 3.33
N ASN A 151 1.92 11.72 2.28
CA ASN A 151 1.61 12.76 1.31
C ASN A 151 0.33 12.44 0.52
N SER A 152 0.16 11.18 0.10
CA SER A 152 -0.99 10.75 -0.70
C SER A 152 -2.31 10.76 0.09
N LEU A 153 -2.24 10.56 1.41
CA LEU A 153 -3.38 10.49 2.32
C LEU A 153 -3.42 11.67 3.30
N THR A 154 -2.84 12.83 2.93
CA THR A 154 -2.66 13.96 3.85
C THR A 154 -3.98 14.39 4.50
N ARG A 155 -5.06 14.47 3.72
CA ARG A 155 -6.38 14.91 4.20
C ARG A 155 -6.97 13.88 5.17
N GLU A 156 -6.94 12.62 4.75
CA GLU A 156 -7.49 11.46 5.45
C GLU A 156 -6.79 11.30 6.81
N ILE A 157 -5.45 11.33 6.80
CA ILE A 157 -4.62 11.18 8.00
C ILE A 157 -4.78 12.37 8.94
N SER A 158 -4.84 13.60 8.42
CA SER A 158 -5.09 14.79 9.23
C SER A 158 -6.44 14.72 9.94
N SER A 159 -7.50 14.30 9.22
CA SER A 159 -8.81 14.09 9.83
C SER A 159 -8.77 13.01 10.91
N PHE A 160 -8.17 11.85 10.58
CA PHE A 160 -8.02 10.75 11.53
C PHE A 160 -7.30 11.19 12.81
N TYR A 161 -6.15 11.88 12.73
CA TYR A 161 -5.45 12.34 13.92
C TYR A 161 -6.25 13.37 14.71
N THR A 162 -6.93 14.29 14.03
CA THR A 162 -7.72 15.34 14.66
C THR A 162 -8.91 14.80 15.44
N PHE A 163 -9.60 13.79 14.91
CA PHE A 163 -10.87 13.32 15.48
C PHE A 163 -10.80 11.94 16.13
N MET A 164 -9.79 11.12 15.89
CA MET A 164 -9.66 9.80 16.53
C MET A 164 -8.54 9.75 17.58
N GLU A 165 -7.43 10.47 17.38
CA GLU A 165 -6.27 10.43 18.28
C GLU A 165 -6.14 11.67 19.18
N SER A 166 -6.83 12.77 18.86
CA SER A 166 -6.77 13.98 19.68
C SER A 166 -7.53 13.81 21.00
N PRO A 167 -6.93 14.14 22.15
CA PRO A 167 -7.63 14.12 23.44
C PRO A 167 -8.58 15.32 23.62
N THR A 168 -8.53 16.32 22.74
CA THR A 168 -9.26 17.59 22.90
C THR A 168 -10.54 17.69 22.06
N ALA A 169 -10.70 16.83 21.06
CA ALA A 169 -11.88 16.78 20.21
C ALA A 169 -12.79 15.62 20.62
N ALA A 170 -14.10 15.77 20.38
CA ALA A 170 -15.01 14.63 20.50
C ALA A 170 -14.63 13.58 19.45
N PRO A 171 -14.56 12.29 19.83
CA PRO A 171 -14.14 11.26 18.91
C PRO A 171 -15.12 11.14 17.74
N GLY A 172 -14.59 11.14 16.52
CA GLY A 172 -15.39 11.08 15.30
C GLY A 172 -14.54 10.74 14.08
N ILE A 173 -15.19 10.38 12.98
CA ILE A 173 -14.53 10.24 11.68
C ILE A 173 -15.58 10.38 10.58
N GLU A 174 -15.22 11.01 9.46
CA GLU A 174 -16.10 11.03 8.30
C GLU A 174 -16.35 9.60 7.81
N HIS A 175 -17.58 9.33 7.36
CA HIS A 175 -17.96 8.00 6.89
C HIS A 175 -17.03 7.49 5.76
N GLU A 176 -16.53 8.38 4.91
CA GLU A 176 -15.56 8.05 3.85
C GLU A 176 -14.22 7.52 4.39
N PHE A 177 -13.80 7.92 5.60
CA PHE A 177 -12.52 7.53 6.20
C PHE A 177 -12.66 6.44 7.27
N LEU A 178 -13.87 5.89 7.46
CA LEU A 178 -14.15 4.87 8.47
C LEU A 178 -13.21 3.65 8.37
N TRP A 179 -12.73 3.34 7.16
CA TRP A 179 -11.75 2.28 6.92
C TRP A 179 -10.46 2.47 7.73
N MET A 180 -10.08 3.69 8.10
CA MET A 180 -8.89 3.98 8.90
C MET A 180 -9.01 3.48 10.34
N ALA A 181 -10.22 3.47 10.90
CA ALA A 181 -10.49 2.97 12.26
C ALA A 181 -10.57 1.44 12.32
N PHE A 182 -10.97 0.78 11.22
CA PHE A 182 -11.16 -0.66 11.16
C PHE A 182 -10.09 -1.34 10.31
N LYS A 183 -9.00 -1.79 10.96
CA LYS A 183 -7.97 -2.64 10.35
C LYS A 183 -8.53 -4.06 10.11
N PRO A 184 -8.46 -4.60 8.87
CA PRO A 184 -8.77 -6.01 8.61
C PRO A 184 -8.05 -6.97 9.56
N GLY A 185 -8.76 -8.00 10.01
CA GLY A 185 -8.29 -8.96 11.01
C GLY A 185 -8.55 -8.55 12.46
N SER A 186 -8.85 -7.28 12.74
CA SER A 186 -9.18 -6.81 14.10
C SER A 186 -10.51 -7.37 14.60
N PHE A 187 -10.65 -7.45 15.92
CA PHE A 187 -11.91 -7.85 16.55
C PHE A 187 -12.79 -6.65 16.85
N ILE A 188 -14.08 -6.77 16.52
CA ILE A 188 -15.13 -5.77 16.79
C ILE A 188 -16.08 -6.35 17.82
N LEU A 189 -16.35 -5.58 18.88
CA LEU A 189 -17.43 -5.86 19.81
C LEU A 189 -18.74 -5.31 19.24
N HIS A 190 -19.69 -6.19 18.96
CA HIS A 190 -21.00 -5.82 18.44
C HIS A 190 -22.09 -6.26 19.43
N SER A 191 -22.91 -5.30 19.88
CA SER A 191 -24.04 -5.55 20.78
C SER A 191 -25.36 -5.37 20.04
N ARG A 192 -26.21 -6.41 20.04
CA ARG A 192 -27.56 -6.34 19.46
C ARG A 192 -28.56 -7.02 20.40
N LYS A 193 -29.59 -6.27 20.81
CA LYS A 193 -30.63 -6.74 21.76
C LYS A 193 -30.03 -7.29 23.07
N GLY A 194 -29.01 -6.62 23.61
CA GLY A 194 -28.34 -7.03 24.85
C GLY A 194 -27.36 -8.21 24.70
N ILE A 195 -27.26 -8.83 23.53
CA ILE A 195 -26.29 -9.90 23.26
C ILE A 195 -25.04 -9.30 22.64
N GLN A 196 -23.91 -9.47 23.32
CA GLN A 196 -22.59 -9.08 22.82
C GLN A 196 -21.98 -10.22 22.00
N ARG A 197 -21.35 -9.88 20.88
CA ARG A 197 -20.60 -10.79 20.03
C ARG A 197 -19.27 -10.16 19.68
N ILE A 198 -18.23 -10.97 19.67
CA ILE A 198 -16.94 -10.60 19.12
C ILE A 198 -16.91 -11.09 17.68
N LEU A 199 -16.71 -10.17 16.73
CA LEU A 199 -16.65 -10.46 15.31
C LEU A 199 -15.24 -10.16 14.81
N ARG A 200 -14.70 -10.97 13.90
CA ARG A 200 -13.48 -10.62 13.17
C ARG A 200 -13.85 -9.74 11.98
N PHE A 201 -13.31 -8.53 11.94
CA PHE A 201 -13.51 -7.64 10.80
C PHE A 201 -12.74 -8.15 9.59
N SER A 202 -13.45 -8.47 8.52
CA SER A 202 -12.84 -9.01 7.30
C SER A 202 -12.48 -7.88 6.33
N SER A 203 -13.45 -7.09 5.90
CA SER A 203 -13.24 -5.98 4.95
C SER A 203 -14.38 -4.98 5.00
N MET A 204 -14.15 -3.81 4.42
CA MET A 204 -15.17 -2.77 4.18
C MET A 204 -15.05 -2.29 2.73
N LYS A 205 -16.21 -2.16 2.09
CA LYS A 205 -16.34 -1.58 0.75
C LYS A 205 -17.20 -0.34 0.88
N LEU A 206 -16.78 0.74 0.26
CA LEU A 206 -17.65 1.89 0.08
C LEU A 206 -18.60 1.50 -1.06
N ASP A 207 -19.90 1.40 -0.77
CA ASP A 207 -20.87 1.27 -1.84
C ASP A 207 -20.86 2.58 -2.62
N SER A 208 -20.43 2.53 -3.87
CA SER A 208 -20.46 3.67 -4.78
C SER A 208 -21.89 3.93 -5.25
N PHE A 209 -22.78 4.25 -4.31
CA PHE A 209 -24.11 4.77 -4.61
C PHE A 209 -24.19 6.27 -4.27
N SER A 210 -24.39 7.04 -5.34
CA SER A 210 -24.91 8.42 -5.35
C SER A 210 -23.89 9.54 -5.09
N ARG A 211 -23.15 9.93 -6.12
CA ARG A 211 -22.89 11.36 -6.35
C ARG A 211 -24.19 11.93 -6.93
N TRP A 212 -24.94 12.66 -6.11
CA TRP A 212 -26.08 13.48 -6.53
C TRP A 212 -25.57 14.76 -7.21
#